data_AF-A0A1U7J078-F1
#
_entry.id   AF-A0A1U7J078-F1
#
_cell.length_a   1.000
_cell.length_b   1.000
_cell.length_c   1.000
_cell.angle_alpha   90.00
_cell.angle_beta   90.00
_cell.angle_gamma   90.00
#
_symmetry.space_group_name_H-M   'P 1'
#
loop_
_entity.id
_entity.type
_entity.pdbx_description
1 polymer ?
#
loop_
_entity_poly.entity_id
_entity_poly.type
_entity_poly.pdbx_seq_one_letter_code
_entity_poly.pdbx_strand_id
1 'polypeptide(L)'
;MAGVPTPGLDLIKTFEGLSLQAYPDPKTGNLPITIGWGSTRNKNGQPFKLGDRITREEADELLMMQVANTYLPPQQRIPAWSTMNDNQQGAILSFAYNLGAYFFGANGFETISRVLRNQEWRNLEAALILYRNPGTNVEEGLLRRRLSEANVFLAGTPGVALSTAGQRYLAGGRTPSGNRYLSQEAQTYLANRPTVSGGGGGAPAAPGPRLLSLTNPYTNGQDVQQVQQALVRWGANVVADGYFGPATAIAVEQFQRSQGLPADGVVGPQTWARLQQSPPAPPPAQNRLLRLANPLTSGSDVLMLQQALSRQGIAVTADGIFGPGTDRAVRQFQASRGLTADGVVGPETWTRLQQQTTTPPTPTSPSFIRVLRLANPYTRGDDVRAVQQAIARAGFSVVADGVFGPGTDRAVRQYQASRGLAADGVVGSRTRASLGV
;
A
#
# COMPACT_ATOMS: atom_id res chain seq x y z
N MET A 1 15.87 -38.38 8.02
CA MET A 1 15.05 -37.43 8.81
C MET A 1 13.66 -37.42 8.20
N ALA A 2 12.65 -37.93 8.90
CA ALA A 2 11.29 -38.05 8.37
C ALA A 2 10.54 -36.71 8.52
N GLY A 3 9.74 -36.33 7.52
CA GLY A 3 8.77 -35.24 7.63
C GLY A 3 9.03 -33.95 6.84
N VAL A 4 10.08 -33.88 5.99
CA VAL A 4 10.21 -32.79 5.00
C VAL A 4 9.52 -33.21 3.71
N PRO A 5 8.49 -32.48 3.24
CA PRO A 5 7.80 -32.81 1.98
C PRO A 5 8.70 -32.63 0.76
N THR A 6 8.82 -33.67 -0.07
CA THR A 6 9.56 -33.64 -1.35
C THR A 6 9.15 -32.48 -2.26
N PRO A 7 7.84 -32.15 -2.43
CA PRO A 7 7.43 -31.02 -3.28
C PRO A 7 8.06 -29.68 -2.87
N GLY A 8 8.33 -29.48 -1.57
CA GLY A 8 9.00 -28.28 -1.08
C GLY A 8 10.47 -28.22 -1.48
N LEU A 9 11.17 -29.35 -1.38
CA LEU A 9 12.57 -29.44 -1.81
C LEU A 9 12.72 -29.21 -3.32
N ASP A 10 11.84 -29.79 -4.13
CA ASP A 10 11.85 -29.63 -5.58
C ASP A 10 11.60 -28.18 -6.00
N LEU A 11 10.64 -27.51 -5.35
CA LEU A 11 10.39 -26.07 -5.57
C LEU A 11 11.61 -25.23 -5.20
N ILE A 12 12.21 -25.47 -4.03
CA ILE A 12 13.40 -24.71 -3.61
C ILE A 12 14.52 -24.91 -4.62
N LYS A 13 14.85 -26.15 -5.01
CA LYS A 13 15.89 -26.45 -6.00
C LYS A 13 15.61 -25.87 -7.39
N THR A 14 14.35 -25.62 -7.73
CA THR A 14 13.97 -24.98 -9.01
C THR A 14 14.36 -23.50 -9.04
N PHE A 15 14.32 -22.81 -7.89
CA PHE A 15 14.52 -21.37 -7.81
C PHE A 15 15.86 -20.96 -7.18
N GLU A 16 16.42 -21.79 -6.32
CA GLU A 16 17.76 -21.59 -5.76
C GLU A 16 18.81 -22.14 -6.74
N GLY A 17 19.87 -21.39 -6.99
CA GLY A 17 20.98 -21.88 -7.81
C GLY A 17 21.87 -22.84 -7.01
N LEU A 18 22.21 -23.99 -7.60
CA LEU A 18 23.19 -24.90 -7.02
C LEU A 18 24.61 -24.37 -7.27
N SER A 19 25.37 -24.13 -6.20
CA SER A 19 26.81 -23.90 -6.27
C SER A 19 27.59 -24.96 -5.50
N LEU A 20 28.37 -25.78 -6.19
CA LEU A 20 29.22 -26.81 -5.56
C LEU A 20 30.53 -26.25 -5.00
N GLN A 21 30.79 -24.96 -5.22
CA GLN A 21 31.94 -24.24 -4.69
C GLN A 21 31.46 -23.04 -3.87
N ALA A 22 32.08 -22.84 -2.70
CA ALA A 22 31.78 -21.72 -1.83
C ALA A 22 32.04 -20.38 -2.52
N TYR A 23 31.06 -19.48 -2.48
CA TYR A 23 31.13 -18.16 -3.08
C TYR A 23 30.73 -17.08 -2.08
N PRO A 24 31.30 -15.86 -2.19
CA PRO A 24 30.91 -14.75 -1.34
C PRO A 24 29.56 -14.18 -1.81
N ASP A 25 28.68 -13.78 -0.89
CA ASP A 25 27.49 -12.99 -1.25
C ASP A 25 27.93 -11.55 -1.59
N PRO A 26 27.81 -11.10 -2.86
CA PRO A 26 28.26 -9.77 -3.26
C PRO A 26 27.41 -8.65 -2.66
N LYS A 27 26.17 -8.94 -2.25
CA LYS A 27 25.21 -7.92 -1.78
C LYS A 27 25.42 -7.54 -0.31
N THR A 28 26.18 -8.33 0.44
CA THR A 28 26.39 -8.16 1.89
C THR A 28 27.84 -7.83 2.25
N GLY A 29 28.68 -7.47 1.26
CA GLY A 29 30.09 -7.16 1.49
C GLY A 29 30.98 -8.40 1.63
N ASN A 30 30.66 -9.48 0.90
CA ASN A 30 31.40 -10.74 0.77
C ASN A 30 31.19 -11.79 1.89
N LEU A 31 30.32 -11.53 2.87
CA LEU A 31 29.93 -12.50 3.91
C LEU A 31 28.41 -12.48 4.14
N PRO A 32 27.77 -13.62 4.43
CA PRO A 32 28.36 -14.93 4.65
C PRO A 32 28.81 -15.61 3.34
N ILE A 33 29.73 -16.57 3.48
CA ILE A 33 30.09 -17.47 2.39
C ILE A 33 28.97 -18.49 2.22
N THR A 34 28.51 -18.65 0.99
CA THR A 34 27.36 -19.49 0.64
C THR A 34 27.78 -20.62 -0.29
N ILE A 35 27.18 -21.80 -0.14
CA ILE A 35 27.42 -22.98 -0.96
C ILE A 35 26.12 -23.81 -1.07
N GLY A 36 26.08 -24.80 -1.97
CA GLY A 36 24.94 -25.66 -2.18
C GLY A 36 23.74 -24.89 -2.71
N TRP A 37 22.57 -25.13 -2.11
CA TRP A 37 21.30 -24.46 -2.42
C TRP A 37 21.06 -23.20 -1.58
N GLY A 38 22.12 -22.51 -1.15
CA GLY A 38 22.03 -21.30 -0.33
C GLY A 38 22.43 -21.48 1.14
N SER A 39 23.21 -22.50 1.47
CA SER A 39 23.63 -22.77 2.85
C SER A 39 24.89 -21.97 3.21
N THR A 40 24.90 -21.39 4.42
CA THR A 40 26.03 -20.62 4.96
C THR A 40 26.82 -21.37 6.03
N ARG A 41 26.30 -22.53 6.45
CA ARG A 41 26.88 -23.40 7.49
C ARG A 41 26.85 -24.86 7.05
N ASN A 42 27.88 -25.60 7.41
CA ASN A 42 27.97 -27.04 7.15
C ASN A 42 27.13 -27.86 8.14
N LYS A 43 27.14 -29.20 7.99
CA LYS A 43 26.37 -30.14 8.82
C LYS A 43 26.68 -30.08 10.33
N ASN A 44 27.84 -29.54 10.69
CA ASN A 44 28.26 -29.34 12.09
C ASN A 44 27.94 -27.91 12.59
N GLY A 45 27.23 -27.10 11.80
CA GLY A 45 26.90 -25.71 12.12
C GLY A 45 28.05 -24.72 11.94
N GLN A 46 29.20 -25.13 11.41
CA GLN A 46 30.34 -24.24 11.19
C GLN A 46 30.17 -23.43 9.89
N PRO A 47 30.56 -22.14 9.85
CA PRO A 47 30.50 -21.34 8.64
C PRO A 47 31.39 -21.91 7.53
N PHE A 48 30.93 -21.84 6.28
CA PHE A 48 31.76 -22.15 5.11
C PHE A 48 32.84 -21.10 4.89
N LYS A 49 33.91 -21.49 4.19
CA LYS A 49 35.06 -20.65 3.83
C LYS A 49 35.27 -20.68 2.33
N LEU A 50 35.88 -19.63 1.78
CA LEU A 50 36.28 -19.61 0.37
C LEU A 50 37.24 -20.78 0.09
N GLY A 51 36.95 -21.51 -0.99
CA GLY A 51 37.69 -22.72 -1.36
C GLY A 51 36.99 -24.02 -1.01
N ASP A 52 36.01 -24.00 -0.09
CA ASP A 52 35.22 -25.18 0.23
C ASP A 52 34.45 -25.70 -1.00
N ARG A 53 34.36 -27.03 -1.10
CA ARG A 53 33.64 -27.75 -2.17
C ARG A 53 32.80 -28.85 -1.55
N ILE A 54 31.64 -29.11 -2.17
CA ILE A 54 30.74 -30.19 -1.79
C ILE A 54 30.23 -30.92 -3.03
N THR A 55 29.78 -32.16 -2.88
CA THR A 55 29.05 -32.87 -3.93
C THR A 55 27.60 -32.40 -4.01
N ARG A 56 26.88 -32.83 -5.06
CA ARG A 56 25.44 -32.55 -5.19
C ARG A 56 24.65 -33.24 -4.07
N GLU A 57 25.04 -34.46 -3.72
CA GLU A 57 24.42 -35.25 -2.65
C GLU A 57 24.59 -34.53 -1.30
N GLU A 58 25.80 -34.03 -1.02
CA GLU A 58 26.05 -33.22 0.18
C GLU A 58 25.27 -31.91 0.18
N ALA A 59 25.11 -31.24 -0.97
CA ALA A 59 24.28 -30.05 -1.09
C ALA A 59 22.79 -30.36 -0.82
N ASP A 60 22.30 -31.49 -1.32
CA ASP A 60 20.93 -31.96 -1.10
C ASP A 60 20.68 -32.33 0.36
N GLU A 61 21.63 -32.98 1.02
CA GLU A 61 21.58 -33.27 2.46
C GLU A 61 21.58 -31.99 3.30
N LEU A 62 22.43 -31.01 2.97
CA LEU A 62 22.47 -29.71 3.65
C LEU A 62 21.14 -28.99 3.52
N LEU A 63 20.55 -28.94 2.33
CA LEU A 63 19.24 -28.34 2.11
C LEU A 63 18.17 -29.05 2.95
N MET A 64 18.13 -30.38 2.92
CA MET A 64 17.16 -31.16 3.69
C MET A 64 17.29 -30.88 5.18
N MET A 65 18.52 -30.87 5.73
CA MET A 65 18.76 -30.55 7.14
C MET A 65 18.34 -29.12 7.49
N GLN A 66 18.65 -28.15 6.62
CA GLN A 66 18.30 -26.75 6.85
C GLN A 66 16.77 -26.58 6.87
N VAL A 67 16.07 -27.18 5.92
CA VAL A 67 14.60 -27.17 5.88
C VAL A 67 14.03 -27.85 7.13
N ALA A 68 14.49 -29.04 7.47
CA ALA A 68 14.01 -29.80 8.62
C ALA A 68 14.21 -29.08 9.96
N ASN A 69 15.37 -28.46 10.15
CA ASN A 69 15.77 -27.92 11.46
C ASN A 69 15.42 -26.44 11.62
N THR A 70 15.39 -25.65 10.54
CA THR A 70 15.23 -24.19 10.60
C THR A 70 13.87 -23.74 10.09
N TYR A 71 13.41 -24.27 8.96
CA TYR A 71 12.23 -23.74 8.28
C TYR A 71 10.95 -24.47 8.65
N LEU A 72 11.01 -25.79 8.85
CA LEU A 72 9.86 -26.62 9.18
C LEU A 72 9.24 -26.29 10.55
N PRO A 73 10.00 -26.18 11.67
CA PRO A 73 9.39 -26.03 12.99
C PRO A 73 8.53 -24.76 13.13
N PRO A 74 8.91 -23.58 12.60
CA PRO A 74 8.05 -22.40 12.64
C PRO A 74 6.72 -22.57 11.88
N GLN A 75 6.67 -23.37 10.80
CA GLN A 75 5.44 -23.52 10.01
C GLN A 75 4.40 -24.39 10.71
N GLN A 76 4.82 -25.26 11.63
CA GLN A 76 3.93 -26.09 12.45
C GLN A 76 3.02 -25.25 13.36
N ARG A 77 3.26 -23.94 13.50
CA ARG A 77 2.37 -22.99 14.18
C ARG A 77 1.14 -22.59 13.36
N ILE A 78 1.11 -22.90 12.06
CA ILE A 78 -0.05 -22.66 11.21
C ILE A 78 -1.17 -23.61 11.67
N PRO A 79 -2.36 -23.12 12.07
CA PRO A 79 -3.39 -23.97 12.69
C PRO A 79 -3.79 -25.21 11.88
N ALA A 80 -3.75 -25.11 10.55
CA ALA A 80 -4.13 -26.20 9.64
C ALA A 80 -2.95 -27.12 9.24
N TRP A 81 -1.73 -26.89 9.77
CA TRP A 81 -0.51 -27.56 9.30
C TRP A 81 -0.60 -29.09 9.32
N SER A 82 -1.09 -29.66 10.43
CA SER A 82 -1.18 -31.12 10.61
C SER A 82 -2.19 -31.79 9.68
N THR A 83 -3.10 -31.01 9.10
CA THR A 83 -4.11 -31.49 8.13
C THR A 83 -3.73 -31.20 6.68
N MET A 84 -2.66 -30.44 6.46
CA MET A 84 -2.16 -30.16 5.11
C MET A 84 -1.44 -31.38 4.54
N ASN A 85 -1.60 -31.61 3.23
CA ASN A 85 -0.84 -32.62 2.52
C ASN A 85 0.59 -32.14 2.17
N ASP A 86 1.42 -33.04 1.67
CA ASP A 86 2.82 -32.78 1.32
C ASP A 86 3.00 -31.63 0.31
N ASN A 87 2.09 -31.47 -0.65
CA ASN A 87 2.15 -30.38 -1.61
C ASN A 87 1.93 -29.03 -0.93
N GLN A 88 0.92 -28.94 -0.06
CA GLN A 88 0.59 -27.73 0.69
C GLN A 88 1.70 -27.35 1.65
N GLN A 89 2.19 -28.30 2.44
CA GLN A 89 3.31 -28.09 3.34
C GLN A 89 4.59 -27.71 2.57
N GLY A 90 4.88 -28.40 1.47
CA GLY A 90 6.04 -28.15 0.61
C GLY A 90 6.04 -26.74 0.01
N ALA A 91 4.91 -26.28 -0.51
CA ALA A 91 4.77 -24.93 -1.05
C ALA A 91 5.01 -23.84 0.01
N ILE A 92 4.48 -24.01 1.23
CA ILE A 92 4.73 -23.09 2.35
C ILE A 92 6.22 -23.08 2.72
N LEU A 93 6.89 -24.24 2.75
CA LEU A 93 8.31 -24.32 3.04
C LEU A 93 9.17 -23.61 1.98
N SER A 94 8.84 -23.74 0.69
CA SER A 94 9.51 -22.97 -0.37
C SER A 94 9.34 -21.47 -0.20
N PHE A 95 8.14 -21.03 0.18
CA PHE A 95 7.85 -19.63 0.47
C PHE A 95 8.65 -19.11 1.68
N ALA A 96 8.66 -19.88 2.77
CA ALA A 96 9.42 -19.59 3.98
C ALA A 96 10.94 -19.57 3.72
N TYR A 97 11.46 -20.48 2.88
CA TYR A 97 12.87 -20.50 2.51
C TYR A 97 13.31 -19.19 1.86
N ASN A 98 12.45 -18.63 1.00
CA ASN A 98 12.73 -17.38 0.28
C ASN A 98 12.65 -16.12 1.15
N LEU A 99 11.68 -16.05 2.05
CA LEU A 99 11.31 -14.81 2.75
C LEU A 99 11.61 -14.84 4.25
N GLY A 100 12.01 -15.99 4.79
CA GLY A 100 12.34 -16.20 6.19
C GLY A 100 11.41 -17.19 6.87
N ALA A 101 11.96 -18.00 7.78
CA ALA A 101 11.25 -19.07 8.45
C ALA A 101 10.08 -18.58 9.34
N TYR A 102 10.13 -17.35 9.84
CA TYR A 102 9.15 -16.83 10.81
C TYR A 102 8.10 -15.92 10.17
N PHE A 103 7.82 -16.07 8.87
CA PHE A 103 6.88 -15.19 8.17
C PHE A 103 5.46 -15.28 8.75
N PHE A 104 5.02 -16.46 9.20
CA PHE A 104 3.64 -16.62 9.67
C PHE A 104 3.38 -15.81 10.95
N GLY A 105 2.49 -14.82 10.83
CA GLY A 105 2.16 -13.87 11.90
C GLY A 105 3.14 -12.69 12.04
N ALA A 106 4.17 -12.60 11.20
CA ALA A 106 5.08 -11.46 11.19
C ALA A 106 4.50 -10.25 10.44
N ASN A 107 5.01 -9.06 10.78
CA ASN A 107 4.66 -7.81 10.10
C ASN A 107 5.02 -7.90 8.60
N GLY A 108 4.12 -7.46 7.73
CA GLY A 108 4.24 -7.57 6.27
C GLY A 108 3.77 -8.91 5.70
N PHE A 109 3.38 -9.88 6.55
CA PHE A 109 2.89 -11.20 6.15
C PHE A 109 1.42 -11.44 6.50
N GLU A 110 0.67 -10.39 6.80
CA GLU A 110 -0.69 -10.47 7.35
C GLU A 110 -1.66 -11.16 6.40
N THR A 111 -1.63 -10.83 5.11
CA THR A 111 -2.56 -11.39 4.10
C THR A 111 -2.35 -12.89 3.93
N ILE A 112 -1.11 -13.35 3.73
CA ILE A 112 -0.81 -14.77 3.59
C ILE A 112 -1.06 -15.51 4.92
N SER A 113 -0.71 -14.90 6.06
CA SER A 113 -0.97 -15.49 7.38
C SER A 113 -2.46 -15.67 7.63
N ARG A 114 -3.31 -14.73 7.22
CA ARG A 114 -4.77 -14.86 7.31
C ARG A 114 -5.30 -15.98 6.42
N VAL A 115 -4.85 -16.05 5.15
CA VAL A 115 -5.26 -17.12 4.23
C VAL A 115 -4.91 -18.49 4.78
N LEU A 116 -3.70 -18.66 5.32
CA LEU A 116 -3.24 -19.89 5.95
C LEU A 116 -3.98 -20.22 7.24
N ARG A 117 -4.24 -19.22 8.08
CA ARG A 117 -4.97 -19.38 9.35
C ARG A 117 -6.43 -19.80 9.13
N ASN A 118 -7.10 -19.17 8.17
CA ASN A 118 -8.53 -19.34 7.93
C ASN A 118 -8.85 -20.37 6.84
N GLN A 119 -7.84 -20.99 6.27
CA GLN A 119 -7.99 -21.96 5.18
C GLN A 119 -8.68 -21.41 3.91
N GLU A 120 -8.42 -20.15 3.58
CA GLU A 120 -9.06 -19.47 2.45
C GLU A 120 -8.35 -19.76 1.13
N TRP A 121 -8.26 -21.03 0.72
CA TRP A 121 -7.38 -21.47 -0.38
C TRP A 121 -7.66 -20.79 -1.73
N ARG A 122 -8.90 -20.35 -1.97
CA ARG A 122 -9.25 -19.54 -3.16
C ARG A 122 -8.48 -18.22 -3.26
N ASN A 123 -8.01 -17.70 -2.13
CA ASN A 123 -7.25 -16.45 -2.04
C ASN A 123 -5.73 -16.67 -2.05
N LEU A 124 -5.26 -17.92 -2.06
CA LEU A 124 -3.85 -18.23 -1.87
C LEU A 124 -2.98 -17.68 -2.99
N GLU A 125 -3.37 -17.88 -4.25
CA GLU A 125 -2.63 -17.34 -5.40
C GLU A 125 -2.47 -15.82 -5.27
N ALA A 126 -3.59 -15.12 -5.04
CA ALA A 126 -3.61 -13.67 -4.91
C ALA A 126 -2.79 -13.17 -3.70
N ALA A 127 -2.72 -13.95 -2.62
CA ALA A 127 -1.89 -13.62 -1.46
C ALA A 127 -0.40 -13.83 -1.73
N LEU A 128 -0.01 -14.93 -2.39
CA LEU A 128 1.40 -15.25 -2.65
C LEU A 128 2.05 -14.25 -3.61
N ILE A 129 1.34 -13.84 -4.67
CA ILE A 129 1.90 -12.91 -5.68
C ILE A 129 2.16 -11.49 -5.14
N LEU A 130 1.70 -11.15 -3.93
CA LEU A 130 2.07 -9.89 -3.28
C LEU A 130 3.58 -9.84 -3.00
N TYR A 131 4.21 -10.98 -2.74
CA TYR A 131 5.63 -11.11 -2.40
C TYR A 131 6.51 -11.31 -3.62
N ARG A 132 6.33 -10.45 -4.62
CA ARG A 132 7.09 -10.46 -5.88
C ARG A 132 8.07 -9.30 -6.04
N ASN A 133 8.12 -8.37 -5.09
CA ASN A 133 8.96 -7.17 -5.15
C ASN A 133 8.74 -6.29 -6.41
N PRO A 134 7.57 -5.62 -6.51
CA PRO A 134 7.18 -4.91 -7.72
C PRO A 134 8.14 -3.80 -8.17
N GLY A 135 8.38 -3.70 -9.47
CA GLY A 135 9.24 -2.67 -10.08
C GLY A 135 10.74 -2.97 -10.03
N THR A 136 11.13 -4.16 -9.60
CA THR A 136 12.54 -4.57 -9.50
C THR A 136 12.93 -5.55 -10.59
N ASN A 137 14.24 -5.66 -10.85
CA ASN A 137 14.79 -6.62 -11.81
C ASN A 137 14.61 -8.10 -11.42
N VAL A 138 14.10 -8.38 -10.22
CA VAL A 138 13.79 -9.73 -9.74
C VAL A 138 12.29 -10.04 -9.79
N GLU A 139 11.44 -9.07 -10.16
CA GLU A 139 9.98 -9.21 -10.05
C GLU A 139 9.44 -10.41 -10.84
N GLU A 140 9.85 -10.57 -12.10
CA GLU A 140 9.36 -11.66 -12.93
C GLU A 140 9.74 -13.04 -12.39
N GLY A 141 10.98 -13.16 -11.89
CA GLY A 141 11.48 -14.38 -11.26
C GLY A 141 10.69 -14.74 -10.02
N LEU A 142 10.44 -13.76 -9.14
CA LEU A 142 9.64 -13.97 -7.93
C LEU A 142 8.17 -14.22 -8.26
N LEU A 143 7.58 -13.55 -9.25
CA LEU A 143 6.22 -13.82 -9.69
C LEU A 143 6.05 -15.28 -10.13
N ARG A 144 7.00 -15.79 -10.94
CA ARG A 144 7.02 -17.20 -11.34
C ARG A 144 7.14 -18.12 -10.13
N ARG A 145 8.02 -17.81 -9.19
CA ARG A 145 8.16 -18.57 -7.93
C ARG A 145 6.85 -18.65 -7.15
N ARG A 146 6.22 -17.51 -6.90
CA ARG A 146 4.94 -17.44 -6.16
C ARG A 146 3.82 -18.20 -6.86
N LEU A 147 3.77 -18.17 -8.21
CA LEU A 147 2.79 -18.93 -8.97
C LEU A 147 3.08 -20.44 -9.00
N SER A 148 4.34 -20.86 -9.06
CA SER A 148 4.71 -22.27 -8.92
C SER A 148 4.37 -22.81 -7.53
N GLU A 149 4.61 -22.04 -6.47
CA GLU A 149 4.21 -22.39 -5.11
C GLU A 149 2.69 -22.49 -4.98
N ALA A 150 1.94 -21.52 -5.52
CA ALA A 150 0.48 -21.58 -5.57
C ALA A 150 -0.02 -22.81 -6.34
N ASN A 151 0.60 -23.11 -7.49
CA ASN A 151 0.24 -24.25 -8.32
C ASN A 151 0.42 -25.58 -7.56
N VAL A 152 1.57 -25.77 -6.92
CA VAL A 152 1.86 -26.97 -6.12
C VAL A 152 0.88 -27.08 -4.96
N PHE A 153 0.68 -26.00 -4.19
CA PHE A 153 -0.27 -26.03 -3.07
C PHE A 153 -1.68 -26.43 -3.51
N LEU A 154 -2.17 -25.85 -4.61
CA LEU A 154 -3.53 -26.05 -5.09
C LEU A 154 -3.74 -27.37 -5.82
N ALA A 155 -2.71 -27.98 -6.40
CA ALA A 155 -2.80 -29.26 -7.12
C ALA A 155 -3.34 -30.43 -6.25
N GLY A 156 -3.22 -30.33 -4.93
CA GLY A 156 -3.78 -31.30 -3.96
C GLY A 156 -4.97 -30.77 -3.16
N THR A 157 -5.58 -29.65 -3.54
CA THR A 157 -6.64 -28.99 -2.76
C THR A 157 -8.01 -29.14 -3.46
N PRO A 158 -8.97 -29.91 -2.89
CA PRO A 158 -10.28 -30.10 -3.52
C PRO A 158 -11.04 -28.78 -3.76
N GLY A 159 -11.59 -28.62 -4.97
CA GLY A 159 -12.47 -27.50 -5.31
C GLY A 159 -11.79 -26.14 -5.51
N VAL A 160 -10.45 -26.09 -5.54
CA VAL A 160 -9.67 -24.89 -5.84
C VAL A 160 -8.50 -25.25 -6.75
N ALA A 161 -8.25 -24.44 -7.76
CA ALA A 161 -7.12 -24.59 -8.66
C ALA A 161 -6.46 -23.23 -8.89
N LEU A 162 -5.23 -23.24 -9.40
CA LEU A 162 -4.59 -22.03 -9.91
C LEU A 162 -5.48 -21.38 -10.99
N SER A 163 -5.53 -20.06 -11.02
CA SER A 163 -6.31 -19.30 -12.01
C SER A 163 -5.89 -19.65 -13.44
N THR A 164 -6.81 -19.54 -14.38
CA THR A 164 -6.51 -19.74 -15.81
C THR A 164 -5.38 -18.82 -16.28
N ALA A 165 -5.32 -17.59 -15.76
CA ALA A 165 -4.23 -16.66 -16.04
C ALA A 165 -2.90 -17.18 -15.50
N GLY A 166 -2.87 -17.69 -14.26
CA GLY A 166 -1.67 -18.28 -13.65
C GLY A 166 -1.20 -19.52 -14.40
N GLN A 167 -2.12 -20.41 -14.79
CA GLN A 167 -1.83 -21.60 -15.58
C GLN A 167 -1.22 -21.24 -16.94
N ARG A 168 -1.80 -20.26 -17.64
CA ARG A 168 -1.27 -19.76 -18.92
C ARG A 168 0.12 -19.16 -18.77
N TYR A 169 0.34 -18.36 -17.72
CA TYR A 169 1.65 -17.77 -17.47
C TYR A 169 2.72 -18.83 -17.18
N LEU A 170 2.40 -19.85 -16.38
CA LEU A 170 3.35 -20.93 -16.09
C LEU A 170 3.62 -21.83 -17.31
N ALA A 171 2.66 -21.97 -18.23
CA ALA A 171 2.81 -22.73 -19.47
C ALA A 171 3.50 -21.96 -20.60
N GLY A 172 3.50 -20.62 -20.54
CA GLY A 172 4.04 -19.75 -21.57
C GLY A 172 5.57 -19.66 -21.57
N GLY A 173 6.14 -19.46 -22.76
CA GLY A 173 7.53 -19.02 -22.91
C GLY A 173 7.69 -17.54 -22.57
N ARG A 174 8.90 -17.10 -22.20
CA ARG A 174 9.19 -15.68 -21.95
C ARG A 174 9.30 -14.95 -23.28
N THR A 175 8.36 -14.05 -23.60
CA THR A 175 8.53 -13.15 -24.76
C THR A 175 9.18 -11.83 -24.33
N PRO A 176 10.11 -11.28 -25.13
CA PRO A 176 10.69 -9.97 -24.87
C PRO A 176 9.63 -8.89 -24.78
N SER A 177 9.71 -8.03 -23.76
CA SER A 177 8.84 -6.88 -23.57
C SER A 177 9.63 -5.57 -23.62
N GLY A 178 8.94 -4.46 -23.93
CA GLY A 178 9.48 -3.11 -23.80
C GLY A 178 9.61 -2.61 -22.35
N ASN A 179 9.11 -3.35 -21.35
CA ASN A 179 9.35 -3.09 -19.93
C ASN A 179 10.70 -3.67 -19.51
N ARG A 180 11.49 -2.92 -18.73
CA ARG A 180 12.85 -3.31 -18.32
C ARG A 180 12.90 -4.62 -17.50
N TYR A 181 11.80 -5.04 -16.85
CA TYR A 181 11.82 -6.15 -15.88
C TYR A 181 10.70 -7.20 -15.98
N LEU A 182 9.71 -7.05 -16.88
CA LEU A 182 8.57 -7.98 -17.00
C LEU A 182 8.29 -8.33 -18.46
N SER A 183 8.20 -9.62 -18.78
CA SER A 183 7.68 -10.15 -20.06
C SER A 183 6.23 -9.74 -20.35
N GLN A 184 5.80 -9.88 -21.61
CA GLN A 184 4.43 -9.58 -22.01
C GLN A 184 3.43 -10.53 -21.34
N GLU A 185 3.81 -11.80 -21.14
CA GLU A 185 3.01 -12.79 -20.42
C GLU A 185 2.87 -12.41 -18.94
N ALA A 186 3.96 -11.96 -18.30
CA ALA A 186 3.92 -11.51 -16.91
C ALA A 186 2.99 -10.30 -16.74
N GLN A 187 3.05 -9.34 -17.67
CA GLN A 187 2.15 -8.18 -17.66
C GLN A 187 0.69 -8.60 -17.87
N THR A 188 0.45 -9.52 -18.81
CA THR A 188 -0.88 -10.05 -19.09
C THR A 188 -1.44 -10.79 -17.88
N TYR A 189 -0.63 -11.60 -17.21
CA TYR A 189 -1.00 -12.22 -15.94
C TYR A 189 -1.36 -11.16 -14.91
N LEU A 190 -0.47 -10.20 -14.66
CA LEU A 190 -0.66 -9.19 -13.62
C LEU A 190 -1.90 -8.31 -13.84
N ALA A 191 -2.30 -8.09 -15.10
CA ALA A 191 -3.52 -7.39 -15.47
C ALA A 191 -4.79 -8.22 -15.22
N ASN A 192 -4.71 -9.55 -15.32
CA ASN A 192 -5.85 -10.48 -15.23
C ASN A 192 -5.81 -11.36 -13.96
N ARG A 193 -4.94 -11.03 -12.99
CA ARG A 193 -4.69 -11.83 -11.80
C ARG A 193 -5.92 -11.89 -10.89
N PRO A 194 -6.12 -13.00 -10.15
CA PRO A 194 -7.16 -13.07 -9.13
C PRO A 194 -6.88 -12.07 -8.00
N THR A 195 -7.96 -11.59 -7.38
CA THR A 195 -7.92 -10.71 -6.20
C THR A 195 -8.39 -11.47 -4.97
N VAL A 196 -7.86 -11.13 -3.79
CA VAL A 196 -8.30 -11.74 -2.52
C VAL A 196 -9.75 -11.33 -2.23
N SER A 197 -10.68 -12.29 -2.29
CA SER A 197 -12.11 -12.10 -2.03
C SER A 197 -12.44 -12.45 -0.57
N GLY A 198 -13.16 -11.57 0.13
CA GLY A 198 -13.67 -11.86 1.48
C GLY A 198 -14.69 -13.00 1.43
N GLY A 199 -14.54 -14.01 2.29
CA GLY A 199 -15.37 -15.20 2.31
C GLY A 199 -16.85 -14.91 2.57
N GLY A 200 -17.71 -15.49 1.72
CA GLY A 200 -19.16 -15.59 1.86
C GLY A 200 -19.73 -16.33 0.65
N GLY A 201 -20.23 -17.56 0.86
CA GLY A 201 -20.92 -18.31 -0.18
C GLY A 201 -22.28 -17.69 -0.50
N GLY A 202 -22.58 -17.54 -1.80
CA GLY A 202 -23.85 -17.04 -2.32
C GLY A 202 -23.74 -16.67 -3.81
N ALA A 203 -24.79 -16.92 -4.58
CA ALA A 203 -24.90 -16.82 -6.04
C ALA A 203 -24.57 -15.42 -6.64
N PRO A 204 -24.41 -15.28 -7.98
CA PRO A 204 -23.66 -14.18 -8.58
C PRO A 204 -24.44 -12.86 -8.60
N ALA A 205 -23.81 -11.76 -8.18
CA ALA A 205 -24.36 -10.42 -8.30
C ALA A 205 -23.25 -9.36 -8.52
N ALA A 206 -23.25 -8.76 -9.71
CA ALA A 206 -22.67 -7.46 -10.14
C ALA A 206 -21.19 -7.11 -9.81
N PRO A 207 -20.48 -6.35 -10.66
CA PRO A 207 -19.03 -6.17 -10.56
C PRO A 207 -18.66 -5.32 -9.31
N GLY A 208 -18.05 -5.96 -8.31
CA GLY A 208 -17.36 -5.26 -7.21
C GLY A 208 -16.03 -4.63 -7.66
N PRO A 209 -15.52 -3.60 -6.97
CA PRO A 209 -14.37 -2.83 -7.41
C PRO A 209 -13.08 -3.67 -7.33
N ARG A 210 -12.26 -3.57 -8.38
CA ARG A 210 -10.91 -4.15 -8.43
C ARG A 210 -10.03 -3.64 -7.29
N LEU A 211 -9.03 -4.43 -6.89
CA LEU A 211 -8.01 -4.00 -5.92
C LEU A 211 -7.25 -2.77 -6.43
N LEU A 212 -7.09 -1.76 -5.58
CA LEU A 212 -6.31 -0.56 -5.90
C LEU A 212 -5.04 -0.54 -5.06
N SER A 213 -3.89 -0.44 -5.73
CA SER A 213 -2.59 -0.38 -5.08
C SER A 213 -1.57 0.36 -5.92
N LEU A 214 -0.41 0.63 -5.34
CA LEU A 214 0.72 1.19 -6.06
C LEU A 214 1.24 0.19 -7.11
N THR A 215 1.21 0.57 -8.38
CA THR A 215 1.70 -0.23 -9.52
C THR A 215 2.53 0.63 -10.48
N ASN A 216 3.18 0.04 -11.48
CA ASN A 216 3.84 0.79 -12.55
C ASN A 216 3.37 0.29 -13.94
N PRO A 217 2.66 1.09 -14.75
CA PRO A 217 2.18 2.44 -14.44
C PRO A 217 1.20 2.47 -13.26
N TYR A 218 1.06 3.63 -12.61
CA TYR A 218 0.18 3.77 -11.45
C TYR A 218 -1.23 3.33 -11.79
N THR A 219 -1.83 2.56 -10.86
CA THR A 219 -3.24 2.19 -10.95
C THR A 219 -4.02 3.48 -11.01
N ASN A 220 -4.84 3.65 -12.05
CA ASN A 220 -5.58 4.89 -12.26
C ASN A 220 -7.02 4.59 -12.66
N GLY A 221 -7.91 5.54 -12.42
CA GLY A 221 -9.34 5.41 -12.72
C GLY A 221 -10.23 6.17 -11.75
N GLN A 222 -11.54 6.16 -12.06
CA GLN A 222 -12.54 6.80 -11.21
C GLN A 222 -12.64 6.18 -9.82
N ASP A 223 -12.37 4.89 -9.68
CA ASP A 223 -12.33 4.16 -8.41
C ASP A 223 -11.16 4.60 -7.52
N VAL A 224 -9.99 4.87 -8.11
CA VAL A 224 -8.84 5.49 -7.42
C VAL A 224 -9.20 6.89 -6.93
N GLN A 225 -9.88 7.68 -7.77
CA GLN A 225 -10.32 9.01 -7.38
C GLN A 225 -11.33 8.96 -6.22
N GLN A 226 -12.26 8.01 -6.24
CA GLN A 226 -13.22 7.80 -5.15
C GLN A 226 -12.52 7.42 -3.83
N VAL A 227 -11.49 6.57 -3.87
CA VAL A 227 -10.66 6.26 -2.70
C VAL A 227 -9.96 7.50 -2.17
N GLN A 228 -9.30 8.26 -3.04
CA GLN A 228 -8.60 9.47 -2.63
C GLN A 228 -9.56 10.49 -2.03
N GLN A 229 -10.77 10.65 -2.58
CA GLN A 229 -11.83 11.49 -2.01
C GLN A 229 -12.29 10.99 -0.65
N ALA A 230 -12.46 9.67 -0.48
CA ALA A 230 -12.79 9.10 0.82
C ALA A 230 -11.66 9.35 1.83
N LEU A 231 -10.39 9.12 1.47
CA LEU A 231 -9.24 9.39 2.33
C LEU A 231 -9.19 10.85 2.78
N VAL A 232 -9.47 11.81 1.87
CA VAL A 232 -9.59 13.23 2.21
C VAL A 232 -10.73 13.48 3.20
N ARG A 233 -11.90 12.86 3.03
CA ARG A 233 -13.01 12.93 4.00
C ARG A 233 -12.60 12.41 5.39
N TRP A 234 -11.73 11.41 5.43
CA TRP A 234 -11.13 10.86 6.64
C TRP A 234 -9.93 11.66 7.17
N GLY A 235 -9.61 12.80 6.55
CA GLY A 235 -8.60 13.75 7.02
C GLY A 235 -7.18 13.53 6.47
N ALA A 236 -7.00 12.65 5.47
CA ALA A 236 -5.71 12.42 4.84
C ALA A 236 -5.36 13.54 3.85
N ASN A 237 -4.08 13.93 3.79
CA ASN A 237 -3.59 14.95 2.87
C ASN A 237 -3.12 14.31 1.55
N VAL A 238 -4.08 13.98 0.67
CA VAL A 238 -3.82 13.44 -0.67
C VAL A 238 -4.63 14.15 -1.75
N VAL A 239 -4.08 14.23 -2.95
CA VAL A 239 -4.77 14.78 -4.12
C VAL A 239 -5.62 13.69 -4.77
N ALA A 240 -6.90 13.98 -5.01
CA ALA A 240 -7.81 13.08 -5.72
C ALA A 240 -7.68 13.22 -7.25
N ASP A 241 -6.49 12.87 -7.76
CA ASP A 241 -6.13 12.96 -9.17
C ASP A 241 -6.49 11.70 -9.99
N GLY A 242 -7.00 10.66 -9.34
CA GLY A 242 -7.32 9.39 -9.97
C GLY A 242 -6.11 8.52 -10.25
N TYR A 243 -4.92 8.84 -9.72
CA TYR A 243 -3.69 8.03 -9.82
C TYR A 243 -3.23 7.54 -8.46
N PHE A 244 -3.14 6.23 -8.31
CA PHE A 244 -2.71 5.55 -7.08
C PHE A 244 -1.19 5.54 -7.02
N GLY A 245 -0.62 6.73 -6.79
CA GLY A 245 0.80 6.93 -6.59
C GLY A 245 1.24 6.72 -5.15
N PRO A 246 2.54 6.92 -4.84
CA PRO A 246 3.09 6.69 -3.51
C PRO A 246 2.37 7.45 -2.39
N ALA A 247 1.93 8.68 -2.65
CA ALA A 247 1.17 9.48 -1.68
C ALA A 247 -0.18 8.83 -1.32
N THR A 248 -0.89 8.26 -2.30
CA THR A 248 -2.14 7.53 -2.07
C THR A 248 -1.90 6.24 -1.31
N ALA A 249 -0.85 5.48 -1.64
CA ALA A 249 -0.47 4.28 -0.91
C ALA A 249 -0.19 4.58 0.57
N ILE A 250 0.60 5.62 0.87
CA ILE A 250 0.90 6.07 2.24
C ILE A 250 -0.38 6.48 2.97
N ALA A 251 -1.29 7.20 2.31
CA ALA A 251 -2.55 7.62 2.94
C ALA A 251 -3.50 6.44 3.20
N VAL A 252 -3.55 5.46 2.29
CA VAL A 252 -4.31 4.22 2.50
C VAL A 252 -3.74 3.45 3.68
N GLU A 253 -2.41 3.33 3.76
CA GLU A 253 -1.73 2.67 4.87
C GLU A 253 -2.02 3.37 6.21
N GLN A 254 -1.90 4.70 6.26
CA GLN A 254 -2.21 5.50 7.45
C GLN A 254 -3.68 5.35 7.86
N PHE A 255 -4.59 5.42 6.89
CA PHE A 255 -6.01 5.20 7.12
C PHE A 255 -6.24 3.79 7.70
N GLN A 256 -5.66 2.75 7.11
CA GLN A 256 -5.79 1.39 7.58
C GLN A 256 -5.30 1.24 9.03
N ARG A 257 -4.11 1.77 9.37
CA ARG A 257 -3.61 1.81 10.76
C ARG A 257 -4.61 2.48 11.70
N SER A 258 -5.16 3.63 11.28
CA SER A 258 -6.13 4.41 12.05
C SER A 258 -7.45 3.67 12.30
N GLN A 259 -7.79 2.71 11.43
CA GLN A 259 -9.05 1.99 11.43
C GLN A 259 -8.95 0.57 12.04
N GLY A 260 -7.76 0.18 12.51
CA GLY A 260 -7.48 -1.18 12.98
C GLY A 260 -7.51 -2.22 11.86
N LEU A 261 -7.27 -1.80 10.62
CA LEU A 261 -7.19 -2.66 9.44
C LEU A 261 -5.71 -3.02 9.16
N PRO A 262 -5.45 -4.10 8.40
CA PRO A 262 -4.11 -4.37 7.88
C PRO A 262 -3.59 -3.17 7.08
N ALA A 263 -2.44 -2.64 7.49
CA ALA A 263 -1.84 -1.43 6.93
C ALA A 263 -0.86 -1.77 5.80
N ASP A 264 -1.40 -2.28 4.70
CA ASP A 264 -0.65 -2.77 3.54
C ASP A 264 -0.61 -1.76 2.37
N GLY A 265 -1.28 -0.61 2.51
CA GLY A 265 -1.38 0.41 1.46
C GLY A 265 -2.21 -0.03 0.25
N VAL A 266 -2.98 -1.12 0.37
CA VAL A 266 -3.83 -1.69 -0.68
C VAL A 266 -5.30 -1.51 -0.33
N VAL A 267 -6.09 -0.93 -1.25
CA VAL A 267 -7.53 -0.84 -1.06
C VAL A 267 -8.20 -2.12 -1.53
N GLY A 268 -8.36 -3.04 -0.57
CA GLY A 268 -9.23 -4.21 -0.67
C GLY A 268 -10.66 -3.96 -0.22
N PRO A 269 -11.55 -4.98 -0.31
CA PRO A 269 -12.96 -4.83 0.03
C PRO A 269 -13.22 -4.28 1.44
N GLN A 270 -12.39 -4.65 2.43
CA GLN A 270 -12.51 -4.15 3.81
C GLN A 270 -12.12 -2.68 3.92
N THR A 271 -10.99 -2.29 3.32
CA THR A 271 -10.56 -0.89 3.25
C THR A 271 -11.57 -0.05 2.48
N TRP A 272 -12.09 -0.57 1.37
CA TRP A 272 -13.14 0.08 0.58
C TRP A 272 -14.42 0.27 1.41
N ALA A 273 -14.94 -0.80 2.02
CA ALA A 273 -16.14 -0.74 2.85
C ALA A 273 -15.99 0.26 4.02
N ARG A 274 -14.81 0.31 4.65
CA ARG A 274 -14.54 1.29 5.71
C ARG A 274 -14.41 2.71 5.16
N LEU A 275 -13.76 2.90 4.01
CA LEU A 275 -13.64 4.21 3.37
C LEU A 275 -15.01 4.79 3.00
N GLN A 276 -15.98 3.95 2.61
CA GLN A 276 -17.35 4.37 2.30
C GLN A 276 -18.15 4.84 3.52
N GLN A 277 -17.73 4.44 4.74
CA GLN A 277 -18.33 4.99 5.95
C GLN A 277 -17.89 6.44 6.18
N SER A 278 -18.64 7.14 7.03
CA SER A 278 -18.27 8.48 7.47
C SER A 278 -17.35 8.40 8.70
N PRO A 279 -16.40 9.33 8.85
CA PRO A 279 -15.62 9.42 10.07
C PRO A 279 -16.57 9.59 11.26
N PRO A 280 -16.34 8.89 12.38
CA PRO A 280 -17.14 9.11 13.57
C PRO A 280 -17.09 10.58 13.96
N ALA A 281 -18.23 11.10 14.41
CA ALA A 281 -18.29 12.44 14.99
C ALA A 281 -17.26 12.50 16.14
N PRO A 282 -16.59 13.65 16.34
CA PRO A 282 -15.78 13.84 17.53
C PRO A 282 -16.61 13.48 18.77
N PRO A 283 -16.06 12.74 19.74
CA PRO A 283 -16.83 12.34 20.91
C PRO A 283 -17.32 13.61 21.63
N PRO A 284 -18.53 13.58 22.24
CA PRO A 284 -18.93 14.65 23.15
C PRO A 284 -17.83 14.80 24.21
N ALA A 285 -17.55 16.04 24.61
CA ALA A 285 -16.50 16.42 25.55
C ALA A 285 -16.25 15.34 26.62
N GLN A 286 -15.21 14.53 26.43
CA GLN A 286 -14.84 13.51 27.40
C GLN A 286 -14.15 14.19 28.59
N ASN A 287 -14.30 13.62 29.79
CA ASN A 287 -13.60 14.04 31.02
C ASN A 287 -12.06 13.94 30.94
N ARG A 288 -11.52 13.45 29.81
CA ARG A 288 -10.08 13.28 29.58
C ARG A 288 -9.52 14.46 28.77
N LEU A 289 -8.69 15.26 29.42
CA LEU A 289 -7.94 16.33 28.77
C LEU A 289 -6.83 15.73 27.88
N LEU A 290 -6.82 16.06 26.58
CA LEU A 290 -5.73 15.65 25.69
C LEU A 290 -4.68 16.74 25.65
N ARG A 291 -3.43 16.39 25.92
CA ARG A 291 -2.30 17.30 25.91
C ARG A 291 -1.00 16.55 25.66
N LEU A 292 0.05 17.29 25.34
CA LEU A 292 1.40 16.75 25.37
C LEU A 292 1.75 16.33 26.81
N ALA A 293 2.10 15.06 27.00
CA ALA A 293 2.36 14.44 28.30
C ALA A 293 3.51 13.43 28.21
N ASN A 294 4.02 12.94 29.34
CA ASN A 294 5.00 11.87 29.40
C ASN A 294 4.50 10.75 30.35
N PRO A 295 4.20 9.52 29.87
CA PRO A 295 4.26 9.10 28.46
C PRO A 295 3.26 9.85 27.57
N LEU A 296 3.51 9.87 26.25
CA LEU A 296 2.67 10.58 25.29
C LEU A 296 1.22 10.09 25.37
N THR A 297 0.28 11.04 25.37
CA THR A 297 -1.15 10.72 25.31
C THR A 297 -1.43 10.06 23.96
N SER A 298 -2.00 8.87 23.94
CA SER A 298 -2.41 8.18 22.71
C SER A 298 -3.82 7.63 22.85
N GLY A 299 -4.43 7.26 21.73
CA GLY A 299 -5.77 6.66 21.71
C GLY A 299 -6.62 7.08 20.52
N SER A 300 -7.80 6.47 20.43
CA SER A 300 -8.79 6.76 19.38
C SER A 300 -9.31 8.20 19.43
N ASP A 301 -9.37 8.80 20.61
CA ASP A 301 -9.74 10.21 20.83
C ASP A 301 -8.66 11.20 20.33
N VAL A 302 -7.37 10.87 20.49
CA VAL A 302 -6.25 11.62 19.89
C VAL A 302 -6.31 11.56 18.38
N LEU A 303 -6.61 10.38 17.82
CA LEU A 303 -6.79 10.21 16.39
C LEU A 303 -7.99 11.03 15.87
N MET A 304 -9.12 10.99 16.58
CA MET A 304 -10.31 11.79 16.24
C MET A 304 -10.02 13.29 16.28
N LEU A 305 -9.22 13.75 17.26
CA LEU A 305 -8.74 15.13 17.35
C LEU A 305 -7.90 15.50 16.12
N GLN A 306 -6.87 14.70 15.80
CA GLN A 306 -5.99 14.97 14.66
C GLN A 306 -6.78 14.99 13.34
N GLN A 307 -7.73 14.07 13.16
CA GLN A 307 -8.63 14.07 12.00
C GLN A 307 -9.57 15.29 11.97
N ALA A 308 -10.05 15.76 13.12
CA ALA A 308 -10.87 16.97 13.20
C ALA A 308 -10.05 18.21 12.84
N LEU A 309 -8.82 18.33 13.36
CA LEU A 309 -7.88 19.42 13.04
C LEU A 309 -7.51 19.44 11.55
N SER A 310 -7.20 18.28 10.95
CA SER A 310 -6.96 18.19 9.50
C SER A 310 -8.18 18.62 8.68
N ARG A 311 -9.40 18.27 9.10
CA ARG A 311 -10.65 18.75 8.46
C ARG A 311 -10.84 20.26 8.55
N GLN A 312 -10.25 20.89 9.57
CA GLN A 312 -10.20 22.35 9.71
C GLN A 312 -9.07 23.01 8.90
N GLY A 313 -8.37 22.23 8.06
CA GLY A 313 -7.25 22.70 7.23
C GLY A 313 -5.94 22.90 7.99
N ILE A 314 -5.85 22.39 9.23
CA ILE A 314 -4.63 22.49 10.05
C ILE A 314 -3.78 21.25 9.78
N ALA A 315 -2.55 21.47 9.32
CA ALA A 315 -1.64 20.37 9.01
C ALA A 315 -1.25 19.60 10.28
N VAL A 316 -1.67 18.35 10.37
CA VAL A 316 -1.31 17.43 11.46
C VAL A 316 -1.29 16.00 10.94
N THR A 317 -0.37 15.18 11.46
CA THR A 317 -0.35 13.74 11.20
C THR A 317 -1.38 13.05 12.09
N ALA A 318 -2.26 12.24 11.48
CA ALA A 318 -3.32 11.51 12.19
C ALA A 318 -2.85 10.08 12.54
N ASP A 319 -1.94 9.96 13.50
CA ASP A 319 -1.32 8.70 13.94
C ASP A 319 -1.84 8.18 15.30
N GLY A 320 -2.75 8.92 15.95
CA GLY A 320 -3.31 8.59 17.25
C GLY A 320 -2.37 8.85 18.44
N ILE A 321 -1.27 9.58 18.22
CA ILE A 321 -0.27 9.93 19.25
C ILE A 321 -0.19 11.47 19.40
N PHE A 322 -0.42 11.95 20.61
CA PHE A 322 -0.40 13.38 20.93
C PHE A 322 1.05 13.82 21.18
N GLY A 323 1.81 13.94 20.10
CA GLY A 323 3.18 14.43 20.10
C GLY A 323 3.28 15.95 19.93
N PRO A 324 4.52 16.49 19.84
CA PRO A 324 4.76 17.93 19.66
C PRO A 324 4.09 18.52 18.40
N GLY A 325 3.89 17.72 17.35
CA GLY A 325 3.15 18.15 16.15
C GLY A 325 1.66 18.36 16.42
N THR A 326 1.04 17.47 17.21
CA THR A 326 -0.37 17.60 17.61
C THR A 326 -0.57 18.77 18.57
N ASP A 327 0.35 18.98 19.53
CA ASP A 327 0.33 20.16 20.41
C ASP A 327 0.34 21.47 19.60
N ARG A 328 1.24 21.59 18.61
CA ARG A 328 1.30 22.76 17.73
C ARG A 328 -0.01 22.97 16.96
N ALA A 329 -0.58 21.90 16.41
CA ALA A 329 -1.83 21.95 15.66
C ALA A 329 -3.01 22.36 16.55
N VAL A 330 -3.08 21.87 17.79
CA VAL A 330 -4.09 22.26 18.78
C VAL A 330 -3.97 23.74 19.13
N ARG A 331 -2.76 24.23 19.44
CA ARG A 331 -2.54 25.67 19.73
C ARG A 331 -2.92 26.56 18.55
N GLN A 332 -2.59 26.14 17.33
CA GLN A 332 -3.00 26.84 16.11
C GLN A 332 -4.53 26.90 15.98
N PHE A 333 -5.22 25.79 16.24
CA PHE A 333 -6.67 25.75 16.23
C PHE A 333 -7.26 26.66 17.29
N GLN A 334 -6.82 26.53 18.54
CA GLN A 334 -7.29 27.35 19.66
C GLN A 334 -7.12 28.84 19.36
N ALA A 335 -5.95 29.26 18.90
CA ALA A 335 -5.68 30.63 18.48
C ALA A 335 -6.61 31.09 17.35
N SER A 336 -6.85 30.24 16.33
CA SER A 336 -7.74 30.56 15.20
C SER A 336 -9.22 30.69 15.59
N ARG A 337 -9.62 30.18 16.77
CA ARG A 337 -11.00 30.17 17.24
C ARG A 337 -11.26 31.07 18.45
N GLY A 338 -10.26 31.85 18.88
CA GLY A 338 -10.33 32.76 20.02
C GLY A 338 -10.32 32.05 21.38
N LEU A 339 -9.77 30.83 21.44
CA LEU A 339 -9.53 30.10 22.69
C LEU A 339 -8.11 30.37 23.22
N THR A 340 -7.88 30.10 24.50
CA THR A 340 -6.51 30.08 25.05
C THR A 340 -5.69 29.01 24.32
N ALA A 341 -4.58 29.41 23.70
CA ALA A 341 -3.69 28.52 22.94
C ALA A 341 -2.73 27.73 23.86
N ASP A 342 -3.28 27.05 24.86
CA ASP A 342 -2.56 26.32 25.90
C ASP A 342 -2.16 24.89 25.49
N GLY A 343 -2.62 24.41 24.33
CA GLY A 343 -2.34 23.07 23.82
C GLY A 343 -3.14 21.96 24.52
N VAL A 344 -4.11 22.33 25.36
CA VAL A 344 -4.95 21.40 26.13
C VAL A 344 -6.33 21.29 25.48
N VAL A 345 -6.67 20.09 25.03
CA VAL A 345 -7.98 19.80 24.44
C VAL A 345 -8.94 19.36 25.53
N GLY A 346 -9.67 20.35 26.07
CA GLY A 346 -10.81 20.16 26.97
C GLY A 346 -12.16 20.33 26.28
N PRO A 347 -13.26 20.35 27.06
CA PRO A 347 -14.63 20.46 26.56
C PRO A 347 -14.85 21.62 25.57
N GLU A 348 -14.31 22.80 25.87
CA GLU A 348 -14.46 23.99 25.00
C GLU A 348 -13.79 23.80 23.63
N THR A 349 -12.61 23.19 23.61
CA THR A 349 -11.89 22.91 22.35
C THR A 349 -12.67 21.89 21.51
N TRP A 350 -13.24 20.86 22.15
CA TRP A 350 -14.10 19.88 21.47
C TRP A 350 -15.40 20.49 20.94
N THR A 351 -16.09 21.32 21.73
CA THR A 351 -17.30 22.02 21.28
C THR A 351 -17.00 22.89 20.06
N ARG A 352 -15.86 23.58 20.05
CA ARG A 352 -15.45 24.42 18.91
C ARG A 352 -15.09 23.61 17.67
N LEU A 353 -14.57 22.40 17.82
CA LEU A 353 -14.32 21.46 16.71
C LEU A 353 -15.64 20.91 16.12
N GLN A 354 -16.73 20.87 16.89
CA GLN A 354 -18.04 20.32 16.49
C GLN A 354 -19.00 21.35 15.87
N GLN A 355 -18.86 22.65 16.15
CA GLN A 355 -19.79 23.72 15.71
C GLN A 355 -19.85 23.98 14.17
N GLN A 356 -19.27 23.12 13.32
CA GLN A 356 -19.45 23.16 11.87
C GLN A 356 -20.06 21.87 11.27
N THR A 357 -20.46 20.88 12.07
CA THR A 357 -21.12 19.66 11.55
C THR A 357 -22.65 19.70 11.59
N THR A 358 -23.27 20.78 12.08
CA THR A 358 -24.73 20.87 12.24
C THR A 358 -25.34 21.94 11.33
N THR A 359 -25.47 21.64 10.04
CA THR A 359 -26.56 22.18 9.17
C THR A 359 -26.65 21.39 7.86
N PRO A 360 -27.75 20.65 7.61
CA PRO A 360 -28.24 20.31 6.26
C PRO A 360 -29.59 21.02 5.96
N PRO A 361 -30.09 21.12 4.69
CA PRO A 361 -29.51 20.76 3.39
C PRO A 361 -29.66 21.86 2.28
N THR A 362 -29.00 21.69 1.12
CA THR A 362 -29.56 21.69 -0.26
C THR A 362 -28.41 21.37 -1.26
N PRO A 363 -28.59 20.46 -2.23
CA PRO A 363 -27.51 20.02 -3.11
C PRO A 363 -27.32 21.03 -4.26
N THR A 364 -26.18 21.72 -4.28
CA THR A 364 -25.58 22.19 -5.53
C THR A 364 -24.21 21.53 -5.64
N SER A 365 -24.02 20.80 -6.75
CA SER A 365 -22.86 19.97 -7.05
C SER A 365 -21.53 20.65 -6.71
N PRO A 366 -20.65 20.04 -5.90
CA PRO A 366 -19.29 20.56 -5.76
C PRO A 366 -18.50 20.22 -7.04
N SER A 367 -18.37 21.20 -7.94
CA SER A 367 -17.32 21.18 -8.96
C SER A 367 -15.97 21.15 -8.23
N PHE A 368 -15.27 20.02 -8.27
CA PHE A 368 -14.00 19.84 -7.57
C PHE A 368 -12.94 20.82 -8.12
N ILE A 369 -12.54 21.75 -7.28
CA ILE A 369 -11.51 22.75 -7.55
C ILE A 369 -10.12 22.08 -7.51
N ARG A 370 -9.65 21.55 -8.64
CA ARG A 370 -8.26 21.07 -8.79
C ARG A 370 -7.26 22.23 -8.89
N VAL A 371 -6.03 22.03 -8.44
CA VAL A 371 -4.95 23.03 -8.54
C VAL A 371 -4.50 23.13 -10.00
N LEU A 372 -4.57 24.33 -10.59
CA LEU A 372 -4.21 24.53 -12.00
C LEU A 372 -2.79 25.10 -12.10
N ARG A 373 -1.99 24.54 -13.01
CA ARG A 373 -0.62 25.00 -13.30
C ARG A 373 -0.23 24.53 -14.69
N LEU A 374 0.89 25.05 -15.21
CA LEU A 374 1.49 24.51 -16.42
C LEU A 374 1.90 23.04 -16.20
N ALA A 375 1.40 22.15 -17.04
CA ALA A 375 1.65 20.70 -16.97
C ALA A 375 1.82 20.11 -18.37
N ASN A 376 2.38 18.90 -18.48
CA ASN A 376 2.50 18.18 -19.76
C ASN A 376 1.82 16.79 -19.64
N PRO A 377 0.73 16.51 -20.39
CA PRO A 377 0.02 17.42 -21.28
C PRO A 377 -0.67 18.57 -20.52
N TYR A 378 -0.96 19.67 -21.21
CA TYR A 378 -1.62 20.84 -20.61
C TYR A 378 -2.95 20.46 -19.97
N THR A 379 -3.22 21.01 -18.78
CA THR A 379 -4.51 20.84 -18.09
C THR A 379 -5.61 21.50 -18.91
N ARG A 380 -6.74 20.80 -19.11
CA ARG A 380 -7.90 21.33 -19.87
C ARG A 380 -9.20 21.13 -19.10
N GLY A 381 -10.13 22.07 -19.19
CA GLY A 381 -11.47 21.95 -18.61
C GLY A 381 -12.18 23.28 -18.35
N ASP A 382 -13.45 23.20 -17.93
CA ASP A 382 -14.28 24.38 -17.65
C ASP A 382 -13.78 25.18 -16.45
N ASP A 383 -13.10 24.53 -15.51
CA ASP A 383 -12.43 25.17 -14.38
C ASP A 383 -11.22 26.01 -14.82
N VAL A 384 -10.47 25.57 -15.84
CA VAL A 384 -9.40 26.36 -16.47
C VAL A 384 -10.01 27.58 -17.15
N ARG A 385 -11.13 27.40 -17.87
CA ARG A 385 -11.84 28.51 -18.52
C ARG A 385 -12.36 29.53 -17.52
N ALA A 386 -12.92 29.09 -16.39
CA ALA A 386 -13.40 29.96 -15.32
C ALA A 386 -12.27 30.82 -14.71
N VAL A 387 -11.10 30.20 -14.48
CA VAL A 387 -9.90 30.92 -14.01
C VAL A 387 -9.39 31.92 -15.06
N GLN A 388 -9.30 31.52 -16.32
CA GLN A 388 -8.90 32.42 -17.42
C GLN A 388 -9.85 33.62 -17.53
N GLN A 389 -11.17 33.40 -17.42
CA GLN A 389 -12.17 34.47 -17.41
C GLN A 389 -12.05 35.40 -16.18
N ALA A 390 -11.72 34.87 -15.00
CA ALA A 390 -11.50 35.68 -13.81
C ALA A 390 -10.23 36.54 -13.93
N ILE A 391 -9.15 35.98 -14.49
CA ILE A 391 -7.90 36.69 -14.75
C ILE A 391 -8.10 37.79 -15.80
N ALA A 392 -8.86 37.51 -16.86
CA ALA A 392 -9.24 38.51 -17.86
C ALA A 392 -10.08 39.65 -17.26
N ARG A 393 -11.07 39.33 -16.40
CA ARG A 393 -11.86 40.33 -15.66
C ARG A 393 -11.02 41.17 -14.69
N ALA A 394 -9.93 40.60 -14.17
CA ALA A 394 -8.97 41.32 -13.35
C ALA A 394 -8.00 42.21 -14.15
N GLY A 395 -8.15 42.28 -15.48
CA GLY A 395 -7.39 43.19 -16.37
C GLY A 395 -6.14 42.57 -17.00
N PHE A 396 -5.92 41.26 -16.88
CA PHE A 396 -4.74 40.59 -17.43
C PHE A 396 -5.04 39.92 -18.78
N SER A 397 -4.12 40.03 -19.73
CA SER A 397 -4.26 39.43 -21.06
C SER A 397 -4.12 37.90 -21.00
N VAL A 398 -5.22 37.18 -21.24
CA VAL A 398 -5.26 35.71 -21.33
C VAL A 398 -6.37 35.26 -22.28
N VAL A 399 -6.15 34.18 -23.03
CA VAL A 399 -7.18 33.55 -23.88
C VAL A 399 -7.95 32.53 -23.04
N ALA A 400 -9.28 32.66 -22.96
CA ALA A 400 -10.16 31.80 -22.18
C ALA A 400 -10.63 30.55 -22.95
N ASP A 401 -9.69 29.78 -23.48
CA ASP A 401 -9.95 28.58 -24.30
C ASP A 401 -10.23 27.31 -23.47
N GLY A 402 -9.98 27.35 -22.16
CA GLY A 402 -10.07 26.20 -21.26
C GLY A 402 -8.81 25.34 -21.24
N VAL A 403 -7.65 25.85 -21.71
CA VAL A 403 -6.36 25.15 -21.74
C VAL A 403 -5.31 25.90 -20.92
N PHE A 404 -4.72 25.24 -19.93
CA PHE A 404 -3.68 25.80 -19.07
C PHE A 404 -2.30 25.63 -19.71
N GLY A 405 -2.07 26.39 -20.78
CA GLY A 405 -0.79 26.46 -21.49
C GLY A 405 0.13 27.59 -20.99
N PRO A 406 1.29 27.82 -21.66
CA PRO A 406 2.28 28.82 -21.24
C PRO A 406 1.73 30.25 -21.16
N GLY A 407 0.72 30.60 -21.99
CA GLY A 407 0.04 31.89 -21.91
C GLY A 407 -0.77 32.06 -20.63
N THR A 408 -1.50 31.02 -20.21
CA THR A 408 -2.28 31.00 -18.97
C THR A 408 -1.38 31.05 -17.73
N ASP A 409 -0.26 30.31 -17.73
CA ASP A 409 0.74 30.36 -16.64
C ASP A 409 1.32 31.78 -16.48
N ARG A 410 1.69 32.43 -17.59
CA ARG A 410 2.20 33.81 -17.56
C ARG A 410 1.19 34.79 -16.96
N ALA A 411 -0.08 34.69 -17.36
CA ALA A 411 -1.14 35.56 -16.85
C ALA A 411 -1.41 35.33 -15.36
N VAL A 412 -1.36 34.07 -14.89
CA VAL A 412 -1.48 33.73 -13.46
C VAL A 412 -0.35 34.35 -12.65
N ARG A 413 0.91 34.25 -13.10
CA ARG A 413 2.06 34.84 -12.40
C ARG A 413 1.95 36.36 -12.30
N GLN A 414 1.54 37.02 -13.37
CA GLN A 414 1.33 38.47 -13.38
C GLN A 414 0.22 38.90 -12.41
N TYR A 415 -0.90 38.18 -12.41
CA TYR A 415 -1.99 38.39 -11.47
C TYR A 415 -1.53 38.19 -10.01
N GLN A 416 -0.82 37.09 -9.73
CA GLN A 416 -0.31 36.81 -8.39
C GLN A 416 0.64 37.91 -7.90
N ALA A 417 1.58 38.34 -8.76
CA ALA A 417 2.51 39.42 -8.45
C ALA A 417 1.77 40.73 -8.13
N SER A 418 0.72 41.08 -8.90
CA SER A 418 -0.04 42.31 -8.68
C SER A 418 -0.89 42.29 -7.40
N ARG A 419 -1.12 41.10 -6.82
CA ARG A 419 -1.94 40.89 -5.61
C ARG A 419 -1.09 40.57 -4.38
N GLY A 420 0.24 40.68 -4.48
CA GLY A 420 1.16 40.32 -3.38
C GLY A 420 1.17 38.83 -3.04
N LEU A 421 0.74 37.97 -3.98
CA LEU A 421 0.82 36.51 -3.86
C LEU A 421 2.16 36.03 -4.43
N ALA A 422 2.56 34.81 -4.07
CA ALA A 422 3.69 34.15 -4.73
C ALA A 422 3.39 33.99 -6.22
N ALA A 423 4.23 34.57 -7.09
CA ALA A 423 4.10 34.52 -8.55
C ALA A 423 4.59 33.18 -9.12
N ASP A 424 4.08 32.09 -8.58
CA ASP A 424 4.50 30.71 -8.83
C ASP A 424 3.77 30.03 -9.99
N GLY A 425 2.77 30.70 -10.59
CA GLY A 425 1.99 30.19 -11.72
C GLY A 425 0.95 29.14 -11.32
N VAL A 426 0.75 28.94 -10.02
CA VAL A 426 -0.12 27.91 -9.45
C VAL A 426 -1.43 28.53 -8.96
N VAL A 427 -2.54 28.07 -9.54
CA VAL A 427 -3.89 28.46 -9.12
C VAL A 427 -4.39 27.51 -8.04
N GLY A 428 -3.78 27.66 -6.86
CA GLY A 428 -4.21 27.03 -5.61
C GLY A 428 -5.27 27.84 -4.86
N SER A 429 -5.59 27.42 -3.64
CA SER A 429 -6.67 28.02 -2.82
C SER A 429 -6.54 29.54 -2.61
N ARG A 430 -5.32 30.06 -2.43
CA ARG A 430 -5.08 31.50 -2.26
C ARG A 430 -5.32 32.30 -3.54
N THR A 431 -4.80 31.82 -4.67
CA THR A 431 -5.01 32.45 -5.98
C THR A 431 -6.49 32.44 -6.36
N ARG A 432 -7.19 31.34 -6.06
CA ARG A 432 -8.63 31.16 -6.30
C ARG A 432 -9.52 32.04 -5.43
N ALA A 433 -9.24 32.10 -4.13
CA ALA A 433 -9.91 33.01 -3.22
C ALA A 433 -9.73 34.48 -3.66
N SER A 434 -8.54 34.83 -4.15
CA SER A 434 -8.27 36.17 -4.69
C SER A 434 -9.03 36.44 -5.99
N LEU A 435 -9.19 35.44 -6.86
CA LEU A 435 -9.93 35.53 -8.14
C LEU A 435 -11.45 35.39 -7.99
N GLY A 436 -11.95 34.93 -6.84
CA GLY A 436 -13.36 34.66 -6.59
C GLY A 436 -13.91 33.46 -7.37
N VAL A 437 -13.11 32.40 -7.56
CA VAL A 437 -13.42 31.21 -8.39
C VAL A 437 -13.07 29.88 -7.74
#